data_AF-A0A8J6NIU7-F1
#
_entry.id   AF-A0A8J6NIU7-F1
#
_cell.length_a   1.000
_cell.length_b   1.000
_cell.length_c   1.000
_cell.angle_alpha   90.00
_cell.angle_beta   90.00
_cell.angle_gamma   90.00
#
_symmetry.space_group_name_H-M   'P 1'
#
loop_
_entity.id
_entity.type
_entity.pdbx_description
1 polymer ?
#
loop_
_entity_poly.entity_id
_entity_poly.type
_entity_poly.pdbx_seq_one_letter_code
_entity_poly.pdbx_strand_id
1 'polypeptide(L)'
;MKEENNTPDHSHEPVWTYRGYELHAGEFNTAMVHLFRAEVNRTNVWRQRLDATTNWAVISTGAVISLAFTQSISHIVVLMNLLLVTVFLIIEARRYRYYELWSSRVRMMETDFFAAMLVPPFKPSSDWAEGMAESLLHPVFPISELEALGRRLRRNYLWIYLIVGTAWLAKLSLFPKPIHSVAEIFQNAGAGGLNGQLIILIVSIFYVLMFLLTFLTVGLRRASGEVHVRYGFGEFDLEKSFSKSKGRAWFKNPRRRQQLLTLIITGKPDEVSERIMEDMHRGATEISGRGAFTHEKRAVLMVALTITEVPQLKALVADVAPQAFVVVIPAKSVFGSGFMPLEDE
;
A
#
# COMPACT_ATOMS: atom_id res chain seq x y z
N MET A 1 -54.02 -16.37 -29.01
CA MET A 1 -53.65 -14.95 -28.94
C MET A 1 -52.81 -14.79 -27.67
N LYS A 2 -51.50 -14.63 -27.87
CA LYS A 2 -50.43 -14.26 -26.93
C LYS A 2 -50.32 -15.00 -25.58
N GLU A 3 -49.42 -15.99 -25.55
CA GLU A 3 -48.67 -16.34 -24.34
C GLU A 3 -47.83 -15.13 -23.92
N GLU A 4 -48.04 -14.69 -22.68
CA GLU A 4 -47.31 -13.60 -22.06
C GLU A 4 -45.94 -14.14 -21.61
N ASN A 5 -44.91 -13.84 -22.40
CA ASN A 5 -43.51 -14.07 -22.01
C ASN A 5 -43.20 -13.20 -20.78
N ASN A 6 -43.38 -13.76 -19.59
CA ASN A 6 -42.90 -13.17 -18.34
C ASN A 6 -41.42 -13.52 -18.19
N THR A 7 -40.56 -12.90 -19.01
CA THR A 7 -39.13 -12.87 -18.74
C THR A 7 -38.92 -11.95 -17.54
N PRO A 8 -38.32 -12.41 -16.42
CA PRO A 8 -38.00 -11.52 -15.31
C PRO A 8 -37.12 -10.38 -15.83
N ASP A 9 -37.57 -9.15 -15.60
CA ASP A 9 -36.83 -7.95 -15.97
C ASP A 9 -35.62 -7.79 -15.03
N HIS A 10 -34.50 -8.40 -15.41
CA HIS A 10 -33.22 -8.32 -14.69
C HIS A 10 -32.62 -6.89 -14.67
N SER A 11 -33.27 -5.88 -15.26
CA SER A 11 -32.77 -4.49 -15.24
C SER A 11 -32.86 -3.82 -13.86
N HIS A 12 -33.52 -4.47 -12.89
CA HIS A 12 -33.81 -3.96 -11.56
C HIS A 12 -33.20 -4.79 -10.41
N GLU A 13 -32.22 -5.65 -10.66
CA GLU A 13 -31.58 -6.37 -9.55
C GLU A 13 -30.69 -5.43 -8.71
N PRO A 14 -30.90 -5.37 -7.39
CA PRO A 14 -30.09 -4.53 -6.51
C PRO A 14 -28.67 -5.08 -6.40
N VAL A 15 -27.69 -4.19 -6.57
CA VAL A 15 -26.25 -4.55 -6.55
C VAL A 15 -25.75 -4.73 -5.11
N TRP A 16 -26.44 -4.15 -4.14
CA TRP A 16 -26.11 -4.24 -2.72
C TRP A 16 -27.34 -4.01 -1.85
N THR A 17 -27.41 -4.67 -0.70
CA THR A 17 -28.47 -4.45 0.28
C THR A 17 -27.91 -4.25 1.68
N TYR A 18 -28.52 -3.34 2.46
CA TYR A 18 -28.13 -3.08 3.84
C TYR A 18 -29.29 -2.54 4.66
N ARG A 19 -29.62 -3.23 5.75
CA ARG A 19 -30.71 -2.86 6.66
C ARG A 19 -32.05 -2.58 5.93
N GLY A 20 -32.34 -3.35 4.88
CA GLY A 20 -33.55 -3.19 4.06
C GLY A 20 -33.49 -2.07 3.02
N TYR A 21 -32.37 -1.35 2.90
CA TYR A 21 -32.12 -0.47 1.76
C TYR A 21 -31.43 -1.23 0.64
N GLU A 22 -31.84 -0.97 -0.59
CA GLU A 22 -31.31 -1.58 -1.81
C GLU A 22 -30.59 -0.52 -2.65
N LEU A 23 -29.41 -0.85 -3.16
CA LEU A 23 -28.54 0.04 -3.91
C LEU A 23 -28.49 -0.43 -5.36
N HIS A 24 -28.99 0.42 -6.27
CA HIS A 24 -29.04 0.12 -7.69
C HIS A 24 -27.70 0.42 -8.37
N ALA A 25 -27.49 -0.10 -9.57
CA ALA A 25 -26.24 0.11 -10.32
C ALA A 25 -25.87 1.59 -10.52
N GLY A 26 -26.86 2.46 -10.76
CA GLY A 26 -26.63 3.91 -10.90
C GLY A 26 -26.17 4.58 -9.59
N GLU A 27 -26.74 4.15 -8.46
CA GLU A 27 -26.38 4.64 -7.13
C GLU A 27 -24.99 4.14 -6.72
N PHE A 28 -24.67 2.88 -7.04
CA PHE A 28 -23.35 2.29 -6.86
C PHE A 28 -22.28 3.05 -7.65
N ASN A 29 -22.54 3.34 -8.93
CA ASN A 29 -21.64 4.15 -9.77
C ASN A 29 -21.42 5.53 -9.17
N THR A 30 -22.47 6.17 -8.67
CA THR A 30 -22.40 7.47 -8.00
C THR A 30 -21.52 7.40 -6.74
N ALA A 31 -21.72 6.40 -5.90
CA ALA A 31 -20.89 6.18 -4.71
C ALA A 31 -19.41 5.96 -5.06
N MET A 32 -19.12 5.17 -6.10
CA MET A 32 -17.76 4.94 -6.59
C MET A 32 -17.09 6.23 -7.11
N VAL A 33 -17.82 7.07 -7.85
CA VAL A 33 -17.31 8.37 -8.31
C VAL A 33 -16.98 9.29 -7.13
N HIS A 34 -17.84 9.32 -6.10
CA HIS A 34 -17.58 10.11 -4.89
C HIS A 34 -16.38 9.59 -4.10
N LEU A 35 -16.23 8.26 -3.97
CA LEU A 35 -15.06 7.65 -3.35
C LEU A 35 -13.78 8.02 -4.12
N PHE A 36 -13.78 7.88 -5.44
CA PHE A 36 -12.63 8.24 -6.28
C PHE A 36 -12.23 9.70 -6.11
N ARG A 37 -13.19 10.64 -6.16
CA ARG A 37 -12.95 12.07 -5.93
C ARG A 37 -12.36 12.33 -4.55
N ALA A 38 -12.86 11.66 -3.52
CA ALA A 38 -12.35 11.79 -2.16
C ALA A 38 -10.90 11.28 -2.04
N GLU A 39 -10.58 10.14 -2.66
CA GLU A 39 -9.23 9.56 -2.66
C GLU A 39 -8.21 10.40 -3.46
N VAL A 40 -8.62 10.96 -4.60
CA VAL A 40 -7.82 11.93 -5.37
C VAL A 40 -7.55 13.18 -4.53
N ASN A 41 -8.58 13.71 -3.86
CA ASN A 41 -8.42 14.87 -2.98
C ASN A 41 -7.44 14.59 -1.82
N ARG A 42 -7.58 13.45 -1.14
CA ARG A 42 -6.63 13.03 -0.08
C ARG A 42 -5.21 12.93 -0.62
N THR A 43 -5.03 12.31 -1.78
CA THR A 43 -3.73 12.18 -2.44
C THR A 43 -3.11 13.55 -2.73
N ASN A 44 -3.91 14.50 -3.24
CA ASN A 44 -3.46 15.87 -3.49
C ASN A 44 -3.06 16.62 -2.21
N VAL A 45 -3.85 16.51 -1.13
CA VAL A 45 -3.51 17.12 0.17
C VAL A 45 -2.20 16.56 0.71
N TRP A 46 -2.00 15.25 0.63
CA TRP A 46 -0.77 14.62 1.09
C TRP A 46 0.44 14.95 0.21
N ARG A 47 0.25 15.09 -1.11
CA ARG A 47 1.27 15.61 -2.04
C ARG A 47 1.70 17.03 -1.64
N GLN A 48 0.76 17.94 -1.41
CA GLN A 48 1.08 19.31 -1.01
C GLN A 48 1.82 19.37 0.34
N ARG A 49 1.42 18.54 1.32
CA ARG A 49 2.12 18.45 2.62
C ARG A 49 3.51 17.85 2.51
N LEU A 50 3.75 17.01 1.51
CA LEU A 50 5.04 16.41 1.21
C LEU A 50 5.98 17.45 0.56
N ASP A 51 5.47 18.26 -0.37
CA ASP A 51 6.24 19.31 -1.02
C ASP A 51 6.65 20.42 -0.03
N ALA A 52 5.77 20.72 0.93
CA ALA A 52 6.02 21.73 1.95
C ALA A 52 7.28 21.45 2.80
N THR A 53 7.57 20.19 3.17
CA THR A 53 8.73 19.87 4.02
C THR A 53 10.05 20.03 3.29
N THR A 54 10.12 19.64 2.01
CA THR A 54 11.31 19.85 1.19
C THR A 54 11.54 21.35 1.00
N ASN A 55 10.48 22.12 0.72
CA ASN A 55 10.58 23.57 0.57
C ASN A 55 11.12 24.25 1.84
N TRP A 56 10.60 23.88 3.02
CA TRP A 56 11.11 24.41 4.29
C TRP A 56 12.58 24.02 4.55
N ALA A 57 12.99 22.80 4.19
CA ALA A 57 14.38 22.36 4.31
C ALA A 57 15.33 23.19 3.41
N VAL A 58 14.91 23.49 2.18
CA VAL A 58 15.69 24.32 1.24
C VAL A 58 15.77 25.78 1.74
N ILE A 59 14.63 26.37 2.14
CA ILE A 59 14.56 27.75 2.61
C ILE A 59 15.40 27.93 3.89
N SER A 60 15.25 27.02 4.87
CA SER A 60 16.03 27.10 6.11
C SER A 60 17.52 26.93 5.83
N THR A 61 17.89 26.02 4.93
CA THR A 61 19.29 25.81 4.54
C THR A 61 19.89 27.05 3.89
N GLY A 62 19.19 27.66 2.94
CA GLY A 62 19.65 28.90 2.29
C GLY A 62 19.83 30.05 3.29
N ALA A 63 18.87 30.22 4.21
CA ALA A 63 18.94 31.24 5.25
C ALA A 63 20.12 31.01 6.20
N VAL A 64 20.31 29.77 6.67
CA VAL A 64 21.42 29.42 7.57
C VAL A 64 22.78 29.62 6.90
N ILE A 65 22.94 29.17 5.65
CA ILE A 65 24.18 29.35 4.90
C ILE A 65 24.45 30.85 4.69
N SER A 66 23.44 31.62 4.27
CA SER A 66 23.58 33.07 4.09
C SER A 66 24.06 33.76 5.36
N LEU A 67 23.39 33.53 6.49
CA LEU A 67 23.79 34.09 7.79
C LEU A 67 25.19 33.64 8.23
N ALA A 68 25.53 32.37 8.02
CA ALA A 68 26.84 31.83 8.38
C ALA A 68 27.98 32.47 7.59
N PHE A 69 27.74 32.92 6.35
CA PHE A 69 28.76 33.59 5.53
C PHE A 69 28.78 35.12 5.70
N THR A 70 27.63 35.74 5.97
CA THR A 70 27.54 37.20 6.17
C THR A 70 28.01 37.63 7.55
N GLN A 71 27.65 36.88 8.59
CA GLN A 71 27.99 37.22 9.96
C GLN A 71 29.19 36.38 10.44
N SER A 72 29.94 36.89 11.41
CA SER A 72 31.05 36.17 12.06
C SER A 72 30.54 35.12 13.06
N ILE A 73 29.53 34.35 12.66
CA ILE A 73 28.94 33.26 13.43
C ILE A 73 29.81 32.00 13.27
N SER A 74 29.87 31.19 14.32
CA SER A 74 30.53 29.88 14.30
C SER A 74 29.97 28.95 13.20
N HIS A 75 30.86 28.17 12.57
CA HIS A 75 30.49 27.11 11.62
C HIS A 75 29.57 26.04 12.20
N ILE A 76 29.47 25.93 13.54
CA ILE A 76 28.50 25.05 14.21
C ILE A 76 27.07 25.31 13.71
N VAL A 77 26.73 26.55 13.35
CA VAL A 77 25.38 26.86 12.88
C VAL A 77 25.05 26.15 11.55
N VAL A 78 26.04 25.95 10.67
CA VAL A 78 25.88 25.14 9.45
C VAL A 78 25.70 23.65 9.81
N LEU A 79 26.38 23.16 10.85
CA LEU A 79 26.21 21.78 11.35
C LEU A 79 24.86 21.57 12.03
N MET A 80 24.32 22.56 12.74
CA MET A 80 22.96 22.51 13.28
C MET A 80 21.91 22.43 12.17
N ASN A 81 22.18 23.04 11.00
CA ASN A 81 21.32 22.88 9.84
C ASN A 81 21.32 21.45 9.29
N LEU A 82 22.41 20.68 9.40
CA LEU A 82 22.38 19.24 9.04
C LEU A 82 21.38 18.47 9.90
N LEU A 83 21.32 18.76 11.20
CA LEU A 83 20.34 18.15 12.11
C LEU A 83 18.91 18.54 11.71
N LEU A 84 18.67 19.84 11.45
CA LEU A 84 17.36 20.34 11.02
C LEU A 84 16.89 19.68 9.72
N VAL A 85 17.76 19.61 8.70
CA VAL A 85 17.47 18.94 7.43
C VAL A 85 17.16 17.46 7.64
N THR A 86 17.85 16.79 8.57
CA THR A 86 17.58 15.39 8.94
C THR A 86 16.21 15.21 9.59
N VAL A 87 15.80 16.14 10.46
CA VAL A 87 14.44 16.14 11.03
C VAL A 87 13.40 16.29 9.92
N PHE A 88 13.61 17.20 8.96
CA PHE A 88 12.70 17.33 7.82
C PHE A 88 12.64 16.05 6.98
N LEU A 89 13.78 15.41 6.69
CA LEU A 89 13.82 14.13 5.97
C LEU A 89 13.01 13.04 6.69
N ILE A 90 13.12 12.92 8.01
CA ILE A 90 12.38 11.93 8.80
C ILE A 90 10.87 12.21 8.76
N ILE A 91 10.47 13.47 8.95
CA ILE A 91 9.06 13.89 8.87
C ILE A 91 8.52 13.60 7.47
N GLU A 92 9.28 13.92 6.44
CA GLU A 92 8.88 13.75 5.06
C GLU A 92 8.79 12.27 4.67
N ALA A 93 9.74 11.44 5.10
CA ALA A 93 9.69 9.98 4.90
C ALA A 93 8.43 9.38 5.52
N ARG A 94 8.04 9.82 6.73
CA ARG A 94 6.77 9.42 7.34
C ARG A 94 5.59 9.84 6.47
N ARG A 95 5.52 11.12 6.05
CA ARG A 95 4.44 11.65 5.18
C ARG A 95 4.35 10.94 3.84
N TYR A 96 5.49 10.56 3.26
CA TYR A 96 5.57 9.84 2.01
C TYR A 96 4.86 8.48 2.06
N ARG A 97 4.92 7.77 3.19
CA ARG A 97 4.18 6.51 3.38
C ARG A 97 2.66 6.70 3.31
N TYR A 98 2.14 7.80 3.86
CA TYR A 98 0.72 8.14 3.76
C TYR A 98 0.33 8.50 2.33
N TYR A 99 1.17 9.29 1.64
CA TYR A 99 0.96 9.60 0.24
C TYR A 99 0.91 8.34 -0.63
N GLU A 100 1.84 7.41 -0.45
CA GLU A 100 1.87 6.14 -1.20
C GLU A 100 0.64 5.26 -0.94
N LEU A 101 0.12 5.22 0.29
CA LEU A 101 -1.13 4.51 0.59
C LEU A 101 -2.29 5.05 -0.24
N TRP A 102 -2.53 6.37 -0.23
CA TRP A 102 -3.65 6.96 -0.96
C TRP A 102 -3.45 6.91 -2.47
N SER A 103 -2.23 7.21 -2.94
CA SER A 103 -1.89 7.12 -4.35
C SER A 103 -2.08 5.70 -4.90
N SER A 104 -1.75 4.66 -4.12
CA SER A 104 -1.97 3.27 -4.53
C SER A 104 -3.44 2.91 -4.71
N ARG A 105 -4.34 3.43 -3.86
CA ARG A 105 -5.80 3.22 -3.96
C ARG A 105 -6.38 3.94 -5.18
N VAL A 106 -5.97 5.19 -5.40
CA VAL A 106 -6.33 5.94 -6.61
C VAL A 106 -5.90 5.17 -7.84
N ARG A 107 -4.66 4.68 -7.87
CA ARG A 107 -4.12 3.92 -9.00
C ARG A 107 -4.88 2.63 -9.26
N MET A 108 -5.29 1.93 -8.21
CA MET A 108 -6.11 0.73 -8.32
C MET A 108 -7.46 1.03 -8.97
N MET A 109 -8.15 2.10 -8.55
CA MET A 109 -9.39 2.54 -9.20
C MET A 109 -9.17 2.98 -10.65
N GLU A 110 -8.10 3.72 -10.95
CA GLU A 110 -7.78 4.13 -12.32
C GLU A 110 -7.56 2.94 -13.26
N THR A 111 -6.82 1.93 -12.81
CA THR A 111 -6.36 0.83 -13.67
C THR A 111 -7.32 -0.35 -13.75
N ASP A 112 -7.99 -0.68 -12.64
CA ASP A 112 -8.87 -1.85 -12.60
C ASP A 112 -10.35 -1.47 -12.71
N PHE A 113 -10.77 -0.26 -12.34
CA PHE A 113 -12.16 0.20 -12.48
C PHE A 113 -12.36 1.07 -13.72
N PHE A 114 -11.70 2.24 -13.80
CA PHE A 114 -11.92 3.19 -14.89
C PHE A 114 -11.32 2.75 -16.22
N ALA A 115 -10.08 2.25 -16.26
CA ALA A 115 -9.47 1.80 -17.52
C ALA A 115 -10.21 0.59 -18.10
N ALA A 116 -10.75 -0.29 -17.24
CA ALA A 116 -11.58 -1.40 -17.67
C ALA A 116 -12.91 -0.96 -18.32
N MET A 117 -13.38 0.26 -18.08
CA MET A 117 -14.53 0.83 -18.80
C MET A 117 -14.16 1.37 -20.18
N LEU A 118 -12.88 1.66 -20.42
CA LEU A 118 -12.40 2.28 -21.65
C LEU A 118 -11.86 1.26 -22.67
N VAL A 119 -11.41 0.09 -22.21
CA VAL A 119 -10.74 -0.92 -23.05
C VAL A 119 -11.37 -2.30 -22.82
N PRO A 120 -11.69 -3.06 -23.90
CA PRO A 120 -12.14 -4.45 -23.77
C PRO A 120 -11.11 -5.34 -23.04
N PRO A 121 -11.56 -6.34 -22.25
CA PRO A 121 -12.95 -6.63 -21.92
C PRO A 121 -13.50 -5.55 -20.99
N PHE A 122 -14.69 -5.02 -21.26
CA PHE A 122 -15.34 -3.94 -20.49
C PHE A 122 -15.79 -4.38 -19.08
N LYS A 123 -14.88 -5.03 -18.34
CA LYS A 123 -15.11 -5.68 -17.06
C LYS A 123 -13.83 -5.53 -16.23
N PRO A 124 -13.93 -5.08 -14.97
CA PRO A 124 -12.78 -4.96 -14.09
C PRO A 124 -12.19 -6.35 -13.77
N SER A 125 -10.94 -6.40 -13.32
CA SER A 125 -10.31 -7.67 -12.93
C SER A 125 -11.06 -8.32 -11.76
N SER A 126 -11.23 -9.65 -11.73
CA SER A 126 -12.09 -10.33 -10.73
C SER A 126 -11.76 -9.99 -9.26
N ASP A 127 -10.51 -9.65 -8.99
CA ASP A 127 -9.97 -9.50 -7.64
C ASP A 127 -9.86 -8.02 -7.19
N TRP A 128 -10.25 -7.06 -8.05
CA TRP A 128 -10.07 -5.64 -7.76
C TRP A 128 -10.93 -5.18 -6.56
N ALA A 129 -12.19 -5.59 -6.52
CA ALA A 129 -13.11 -5.17 -5.46
C ALA A 129 -12.63 -5.69 -4.09
N GLU A 130 -12.11 -6.92 -4.06
CA GLU A 130 -11.54 -7.53 -2.85
C GLU A 130 -10.30 -6.78 -2.37
N GLY A 131 -9.35 -6.46 -3.27
CA GLY A 131 -8.14 -5.72 -2.88
C GLY A 131 -8.44 -4.29 -2.40
N MET A 132 -9.45 -3.63 -2.99
CA MET A 132 -9.89 -2.32 -2.56
C MET A 132 -10.59 -2.40 -1.18
N ALA A 133 -11.47 -3.37 -0.99
CA ALA A 133 -12.14 -3.62 0.28
C ALA A 133 -11.15 -3.95 1.40
N GLU A 134 -10.17 -4.82 1.14
CA GLU A 134 -9.11 -5.18 2.09
C GLU A 134 -8.31 -3.94 2.51
N SER A 135 -7.93 -3.08 1.55
CA SER A 135 -7.23 -1.83 1.86
C SER A 135 -8.09 -0.90 2.73
N LEU A 136 -9.39 -0.80 2.47
CA LEU A 136 -10.31 0.04 3.27
C LEU A 136 -10.52 -0.51 4.68
N LEU A 137 -10.71 -1.82 4.83
CA LEU A 137 -10.96 -2.48 6.11
C LEU A 137 -9.67 -2.61 6.95
N HIS A 138 -8.54 -2.83 6.31
CA HIS A 138 -7.24 -3.06 6.94
C HIS A 138 -6.17 -2.13 6.36
N PRO A 139 -6.20 -0.83 6.71
CA PRO A 139 -5.25 0.14 6.17
C PRO A 139 -3.82 -0.15 6.64
N VAL A 140 -2.96 -0.55 5.71
CA VAL A 140 -1.53 -0.80 5.96
C VAL A 140 -0.67 0.01 5.01
N PHE A 141 0.46 0.53 5.49
CA PHE A 141 1.39 1.22 4.62
C PHE A 141 2.09 0.23 3.67
N PRO A 142 2.09 0.49 2.34
CA PRO A 142 2.70 -0.42 1.36
C PRO A 142 4.22 -0.47 1.49
N ILE A 143 4.82 0.62 1.99
CA ILE A 143 6.27 0.75 2.17
C ILE A 143 6.68 0.88 3.64
N SER A 144 7.88 0.37 3.91
CA SER A 144 8.55 0.52 5.21
C SER A 144 9.08 1.94 5.40
N GLU A 145 9.39 2.30 6.65
CA GLU A 145 10.02 3.59 6.96
C GLU A 145 11.40 3.73 6.35
N LEU A 146 12.20 2.66 6.36
CA LEU A 146 13.53 2.66 5.76
C LEU A 146 13.48 2.81 4.23
N GLU A 147 12.52 2.17 3.56
CA GLU A 147 12.31 2.36 2.12
C GLU A 147 11.90 3.81 1.81
N ALA A 148 10.98 4.37 2.58
CA ALA A 148 10.54 5.76 2.43
C ALA A 148 11.70 6.75 2.62
N LEU A 149 12.48 6.55 3.69
CA LEU A 149 13.64 7.38 4.02
C LEU A 149 14.67 7.35 2.88
N GLY A 150 15.02 6.15 2.42
CA GLY A 150 15.98 5.94 1.33
C GLY A 150 15.55 6.61 0.01
N ARG A 151 14.27 6.50 -0.34
CA ARG A 151 13.72 7.14 -1.56
C ARG A 151 13.77 8.65 -1.48
N ARG A 152 13.32 9.26 -0.37
CA ARG A 152 13.35 10.72 -0.20
C ARG A 152 14.77 11.25 -0.09
N LEU A 153 15.67 10.50 0.54
CA LEU A 153 17.09 10.81 0.59
C LEU A 153 17.68 10.90 -0.82
N ARG A 154 17.52 9.85 -1.64
CA ARG A 154 18.10 9.80 -3.00
C ARG A 154 17.54 10.86 -3.94
N ARG A 155 16.22 11.07 -3.95
CA ARG A 155 15.58 11.93 -4.94
C ARG A 155 15.70 13.41 -4.61
N ASN A 156 15.65 13.79 -3.33
CA ASN A 156 15.54 15.19 -2.92
C ASN A 156 16.68 15.62 -1.96
N TYR A 157 16.82 14.92 -0.83
CA TYR A 157 17.65 15.44 0.28
C TYR A 157 19.16 15.27 0.08
N LEU A 158 19.60 14.32 -0.76
CA LEU A 158 21.02 14.13 -1.06
C LEU A 158 21.65 15.43 -1.58
N TRP A 159 20.94 16.16 -2.45
CA TRP A 159 21.40 17.45 -2.97
C TRP A 159 21.50 18.51 -1.87
N ILE A 160 20.52 18.57 -0.96
CA ILE A 160 20.54 19.51 0.17
C ILE A 160 21.74 19.21 1.07
N TYR A 161 21.99 17.95 1.40
CA TYR A 161 23.15 17.54 2.19
C TYR A 161 24.48 17.89 1.51
N LEU A 162 24.61 17.65 0.20
CA LEU A 162 25.81 18.00 -0.55
C LEU A 162 26.07 19.51 -0.54
N ILE A 163 25.03 20.34 -0.68
CA ILE A 163 25.14 21.81 -0.61
C ILE A 163 25.58 22.23 0.80
N VAL A 164 24.96 21.70 1.85
CA VAL A 164 25.33 22.03 3.25
C VAL A 164 26.77 21.61 3.55
N GLY A 165 27.18 20.41 3.12
CA GLY A 165 28.56 19.93 3.32
C GLY A 165 29.59 20.77 2.59
N THR A 166 29.31 21.12 1.33
CA THR A 166 30.18 22.01 0.55
C THR A 166 30.27 23.39 1.19
N ALA A 167 29.14 23.96 1.63
CA ALA A 167 29.12 25.24 2.33
C ALA A 167 29.89 25.19 3.66
N TRP A 168 29.80 24.08 4.40
CA TRP A 168 30.55 23.90 5.64
C TRP A 168 32.06 23.83 5.39
N LEU A 169 32.51 23.04 4.41
CA LEU A 169 33.93 22.97 4.02
C LEU A 169 34.44 24.32 3.53
N ALA A 170 33.65 25.06 2.74
CA ALA A 170 33.98 26.40 2.31
C ALA A 170 34.11 27.37 3.50
N LYS A 171 33.22 27.28 4.50
CA LYS A 171 33.32 28.11 5.71
C LYS A 171 34.61 27.83 6.48
N LEU A 172 35.01 26.56 6.64
CA LEU A 172 36.26 26.18 7.31
C LEU A 172 37.52 26.61 6.54
N SER A 173 37.42 26.66 5.21
CA SER A 173 38.54 26.99 4.33
C SER A 173 38.76 28.50 4.20
N LEU A 174 37.69 29.30 4.31
CA LEU A 174 37.74 30.75 4.10
C LEU A 174 37.81 31.56 5.40
N PHE A 175 37.24 31.06 6.50
CA PHE A 175 37.13 31.78 7.76
C PHE A 175 37.72 30.99 8.93
N PRO A 176 38.34 31.66 9.93
CA PRO A 176 38.54 33.11 10.05
C PRO A 176 39.67 33.66 9.17
N LYS A 177 40.63 32.82 8.76
CA LYS A 177 41.66 33.14 7.76
C LYS A 177 41.68 32.04 6.70
N PRO A 178 41.95 32.37 5.42
CA PRO A 178 42.11 31.38 4.37
C PRO A 178 43.19 30.36 4.72
N ILE A 179 42.87 29.07 4.52
CA ILE A 179 43.80 27.98 4.80
C ILE A 179 44.90 27.89 3.73
N HIS A 180 46.10 27.49 4.14
CA HIS A 180 47.21 27.18 3.23
C HIS A 180 47.64 25.70 3.30
N SER A 181 47.12 24.94 4.27
CA SER A 181 47.39 23.52 4.47
C SER A 181 46.14 22.76 4.90
N VAL A 182 46.05 21.49 4.52
CA VAL A 182 44.96 20.58 4.93
C VAL A 182 44.92 20.38 6.45
N ALA A 183 46.08 20.49 7.12
CA ALA A 183 46.15 20.39 8.59
C ALA A 183 45.38 21.52 9.31
N GLU A 184 45.29 22.71 8.69
CA GLU A 184 44.61 23.88 9.26
C GLU A 184 43.08 23.71 9.27
N ILE A 185 42.52 22.88 8.37
CA ILE A 185 41.09 22.55 8.36
C ILE A 185 40.69 21.91 9.70
N PHE A 186 41.52 20.99 10.21
CA PHE A 186 41.27 20.32 11.49
C PHE A 186 41.36 21.27 12.67
N GLN A 187 42.15 22.34 12.56
CA GLN A 187 42.25 23.37 13.60
C GLN A 187 41.02 24.30 13.54
N ASN A 188 40.66 24.79 12.35
CA ASN A 188 39.52 25.67 12.12
C ASN A 188 38.17 24.99 12.43
N ALA A 189 38.10 23.66 12.32
CA ALA A 189 36.90 22.89 12.64
C ALA A 189 36.57 22.85 14.15
N GLY A 190 37.51 23.22 15.03
CA GLY A 190 37.28 23.25 16.47
C GLY A 190 36.24 24.30 16.86
N ALA A 191 35.26 23.92 17.69
CA ALA A 191 34.28 24.87 18.20
C ALA A 191 33.62 24.37 19.49
N GLY A 192 33.19 25.31 20.35
CA GLY A 192 32.48 25.00 21.59
C GLY A 192 33.27 24.15 22.59
N GLY A 193 34.61 24.22 22.56
CA GLY A 193 35.50 23.40 23.39
C GLY A 193 35.78 22.00 22.86
N LEU A 194 35.19 21.60 21.72
CA LEU A 194 35.49 20.33 21.06
C LEU A 194 36.67 20.48 20.10
N ASN A 195 37.54 19.46 20.08
CA ASN A 195 38.63 19.34 19.12
C ASN A 195 38.05 19.21 17.68
N GLY A 196 38.60 19.97 16.73
CA GLY A 196 38.13 19.95 15.35
C GLY A 196 38.30 18.59 14.65
N GLN A 197 39.26 17.77 15.06
CA GLN A 197 39.37 16.38 14.60
C GLN A 197 38.12 15.56 14.95
N LEU A 198 37.58 15.74 16.15
CA LEU A 198 36.39 15.03 16.62
C LEU A 198 35.14 15.51 15.86
N ILE A 199 35.03 16.82 15.62
CA ILE A 199 33.93 17.39 14.83
C ILE A 199 33.97 16.84 13.39
N ILE A 200 35.12 16.86 12.74
CA ILE A 200 35.27 16.30 11.38
C ILE A 200 34.91 14.82 11.37
N LEU A 201 35.39 14.03 12.33
CA LEU A 201 35.06 12.61 12.44
C LEU A 201 33.55 12.37 12.52
N ILE A 202 32.84 13.10 13.39
CA ILE A 202 31.38 12.97 13.54
C ILE A 202 30.68 13.31 12.22
N VAL A 203 31.07 14.40 11.58
CA VAL A 203 30.46 14.84 10.32
C VAL A 203 30.74 13.83 9.21
N SER A 204 31.98 13.33 9.10
CA SER A 204 32.34 12.29 8.13
C SER A 204 31.54 11.01 8.35
N ILE A 205 31.40 10.55 9.60
CA ILE A 205 30.55 9.38 9.93
C ILE A 205 29.11 9.63 9.49
N PHE A 206 28.56 10.81 9.76
CA PHE A 206 27.20 11.16 9.33
C PHE A 206 27.04 11.06 7.80
N TYR A 207 27.95 11.64 7.01
CA TYR A 207 27.89 11.57 5.55
C TYR A 207 28.07 10.13 5.03
N VAL A 208 28.96 9.35 5.63
CA VAL A 208 29.13 7.93 5.30
C VAL A 208 27.85 7.15 5.58
N LEU A 209 27.20 7.38 6.72
CA LEU A 209 25.92 6.75 7.05
C LEU A 209 24.81 7.14 6.06
N MET A 210 24.71 8.41 5.67
CA MET A 210 23.76 8.87 4.65
C MET A 210 24.04 8.24 3.27
N PHE A 211 25.31 8.10 2.90
CA PHE A 211 25.73 7.44 1.67
C PHE A 211 25.39 5.94 1.71
N LEU A 212 25.70 5.24 2.79
CA LEU A 212 25.35 3.83 2.97
C LEU A 212 23.83 3.61 2.91
N LEU A 213 23.04 4.45 3.60
CA LEU A 213 21.58 4.41 3.52
C LEU A 213 21.08 4.58 2.09
N THR A 214 21.74 5.42 1.29
CA THR A 214 21.42 5.59 -0.13
C THR A 214 21.54 4.28 -0.92
N PHE A 215 22.60 3.48 -0.71
CA PHE A 215 22.80 2.20 -1.42
C PHE A 215 21.95 1.06 -0.85
N LEU A 216 21.92 0.90 0.48
CA LEU A 216 21.21 -0.19 1.15
C LEU A 216 19.71 -0.19 0.84
N THR A 217 19.15 0.97 0.52
CA THR A 217 17.72 1.13 0.22
C THR A 217 17.39 1.16 -1.28
N VAL A 218 18.35 0.90 -2.18
CA VAL A 218 18.09 0.82 -3.65
C VAL A 218 17.28 -0.42 -4.02
N GLY A 219 17.53 -1.54 -3.32
CA GLY A 219 16.83 -2.81 -3.54
C GLY A 219 15.39 -2.85 -3.00
N LEU A 220 14.99 -1.87 -2.18
CA LEU A 220 13.65 -1.79 -1.61
C LEU A 220 12.69 -1.17 -2.65
N ARG A 221 12.03 -2.03 -3.44
CA ARG A 221 11.13 -1.65 -4.55
C ARG A 221 9.67 -2.05 -4.32
N ARG A 222 9.12 -1.79 -3.13
CA ARG A 222 7.70 -2.08 -2.84
C ARG A 222 6.75 -0.91 -3.12
N ALA A 223 7.23 0.33 -3.16
CA ALA A 223 6.35 1.44 -3.54
C ALA A 223 6.05 1.42 -5.04
N SER A 224 4.74 1.47 -5.32
CA SER A 224 4.16 1.38 -6.64
C SER A 224 4.10 2.72 -7.39
N GLY A 225 4.50 3.83 -6.75
CA GLY A 225 4.47 5.18 -7.34
C GLY A 225 5.44 5.43 -8.50
N GLU A 226 6.24 4.44 -8.92
CA GLU A 226 6.87 4.52 -10.25
C GLU A 226 5.81 4.13 -11.28
N VAL A 227 5.64 4.98 -12.31
CA VAL A 227 4.69 4.79 -13.41
C VAL A 227 5.10 3.53 -14.20
N HIS A 228 4.94 2.34 -13.64
CA HIS A 228 5.03 1.14 -14.45
C HIS A 228 3.76 1.09 -15.27
N VAL A 229 3.98 1.26 -16.57
CA VAL A 229 2.97 1.04 -17.58
C VAL A 229 2.60 -0.45 -17.46
N ARG A 230 1.35 -0.76 -17.11
CA ARG A 230 0.82 -2.13 -17.15
C ARG A 230 0.90 -2.71 -18.58
N TYR A 231 0.96 -1.82 -19.58
CA TYR A 231 1.06 -2.09 -21.01
C TYR A 231 2.18 -1.25 -21.64
N GLY A 232 3.45 -1.57 -21.35
CA GLY A 232 4.56 -0.99 -22.11
C GLY A 232 4.60 -1.59 -23.52
N PHE A 233 4.59 -0.75 -24.56
CA PHE A 233 4.95 -1.18 -25.92
C PHE A 233 6.45 -1.49 -25.97
N GLY A 234 6.82 -2.70 -25.58
CA GLY A 234 8.17 -3.24 -25.66
C GLY A 234 8.07 -4.75 -25.69
N GLU A 235 8.35 -5.34 -26.86
CA GLU A 235 8.21 -6.76 -27.20
C GLU A 235 6.79 -7.33 -27.00
N PHE A 236 5.97 -7.12 -28.04
CA PHE A 236 4.75 -7.90 -28.27
C PHE A 236 5.16 -9.35 -28.60
N ASP A 237 5.43 -10.12 -27.57
CA ASP A 237 5.67 -11.57 -27.66
C ASP A 237 4.32 -12.26 -27.89
N LEU A 238 3.91 -12.33 -29.17
CA LEU A 238 2.63 -12.89 -29.65
C LEU A 238 2.36 -14.31 -29.14
N GLU A 239 3.40 -15.03 -28.71
CA GLU A 239 3.31 -16.39 -28.20
C GLU A 239 2.70 -16.48 -26.79
N LYS A 240 2.75 -15.41 -25.98
CA LYS A 240 2.14 -15.39 -24.63
C LYS A 240 0.68 -14.94 -24.60
N SER A 241 0.15 -14.39 -25.71
CA SER A 241 -1.23 -13.90 -25.76
C SER A 241 -2.27 -15.04 -25.79
N PHE A 242 -1.88 -16.26 -26.14
CA PHE A 242 -2.76 -17.42 -26.18
C PHE A 242 -2.70 -18.33 -24.94
N SER A 243 -1.83 -18.04 -23.98
CA SER A 243 -1.93 -18.66 -22.66
C SER A 243 -3.00 -17.92 -21.85
N LYS A 244 -4.08 -18.63 -21.50
CA LYS A 244 -5.21 -18.18 -20.65
C LYS A 244 -4.76 -17.82 -19.21
N SER A 245 -3.75 -16.98 -19.04
CA SER A 245 -3.36 -16.44 -17.76
C SER A 245 -4.16 -15.17 -17.51
N LYS A 246 -5.20 -15.30 -16.67
CA LYS A 246 -5.97 -14.17 -16.11
C LYS A 246 -4.98 -13.11 -15.59
N GLY A 247 -5.12 -11.88 -16.08
CA GLY A 247 -4.25 -10.76 -15.72
C GLY A 247 -4.03 -10.61 -14.21
N ARG A 248 -2.88 -11.07 -13.72
CA ARG A 248 -2.44 -10.92 -12.33
C ARG A 248 -2.18 -9.42 -12.06
N ALA A 249 -2.81 -8.87 -11.00
CA ALA A 249 -2.57 -7.50 -10.57
C ALA A 249 -1.15 -7.33 -9.99
N TRP A 250 -0.42 -6.32 -10.45
CA TRP A 250 0.98 -6.02 -10.06
C TRP A 250 1.12 -5.54 -8.59
N PHE A 251 0.02 -5.16 -7.95
CA PHE A 251 0.00 -4.65 -6.57
C PHE A 251 -0.09 -5.72 -5.48
N LYS A 252 0.17 -7.00 -5.78
CA LYS A 252 0.20 -8.05 -4.74
C LYS A 252 1.34 -7.76 -3.75
N ASN A 253 1.01 -7.04 -2.68
CA ASN A 253 1.73 -7.17 -1.43
C ASN A 253 1.59 -8.65 -1.03
N PRO A 254 2.68 -9.42 -0.86
CA PRO A 254 2.59 -10.86 -0.61
C PRO A 254 2.15 -11.19 0.83
N ARG A 255 1.38 -10.30 1.47
CA ARG A 255 0.68 -10.67 2.70
C ARG A 255 -0.43 -11.61 2.28
N ARG A 256 -0.13 -12.90 2.44
CA ARG A 256 -1.02 -14.04 2.21
C ARG A 256 -2.43 -13.64 2.62
N ARG A 257 -3.36 -13.68 1.64
CA ARG A 257 -4.81 -13.59 1.88
C ARG A 257 -5.09 -14.46 3.11
N GLN A 258 -5.62 -13.89 4.19
CA GLN A 258 -6.05 -14.69 5.33
C GLN A 258 -7.26 -15.50 4.87
N GLN A 259 -6.98 -16.69 4.37
CA GLN A 259 -7.97 -17.65 3.96
C GLN A 259 -8.49 -18.33 5.21
N LEU A 260 -9.79 -18.54 5.25
CA LEU A 260 -10.47 -19.12 6.39
C LEU A 260 -11.08 -20.44 5.94
N LEU A 261 -10.85 -21.48 6.74
CA LEU A 261 -11.59 -22.70 6.63
C LEU A 261 -12.78 -22.60 7.57
N THR A 262 -13.99 -22.68 7.03
CA THR A 262 -15.21 -22.60 7.82
C THR A 262 -15.89 -23.95 7.88
N LEU A 263 -16.24 -24.38 9.09
CA LEU A 263 -17.02 -25.59 9.35
C LEU A 263 -18.42 -25.18 9.79
N ILE A 264 -19.43 -25.66 9.07
CA ILE A 264 -20.84 -25.39 9.35
C ILE A 264 -21.45 -26.70 9.82
N ILE A 265 -21.94 -26.73 11.06
CA ILE A 265 -22.61 -27.90 11.61
C ILE A 265 -24.11 -27.62 11.55
N THR A 266 -24.82 -28.35 10.73
CA THR A 266 -26.25 -28.14 10.47
C THR A 266 -27.01 -29.46 10.35
N GLY A 267 -28.30 -29.44 10.69
CA GLY A 267 -29.23 -30.55 10.40
C GLY A 267 -29.77 -30.53 8.97
N LYS A 268 -29.49 -29.46 8.21
CA LYS A 268 -29.94 -29.24 6.83
C LYS A 268 -28.74 -29.00 5.90
N PRO A 269 -27.89 -30.01 5.65
CA PRO A 269 -26.69 -29.84 4.83
C PRO A 269 -27.03 -29.48 3.38
N ASP A 270 -28.04 -30.13 2.80
CA ASP A 270 -28.38 -29.98 1.38
C ASP A 270 -28.78 -28.53 1.06
N GLU A 271 -29.79 -28.00 1.77
CA GLU A 271 -30.29 -26.62 1.60
C GLU A 271 -29.19 -25.57 1.79
N VAL A 272 -28.29 -25.76 2.77
CA VAL A 272 -27.20 -24.82 3.03
C VAL A 272 -26.13 -24.91 1.94
N SER A 273 -25.80 -26.12 1.48
CA SER A 273 -24.78 -26.33 0.46
C SER A 273 -25.19 -25.78 -0.90
N GLU A 274 -26.45 -25.98 -1.30
CA GLU A 274 -27.04 -25.47 -2.54
C GLU A 274 -26.94 -23.95 -2.56
N ARG A 275 -27.35 -23.30 -1.47
CA ARG A 275 -27.30 -21.85 -1.36
C ARG A 275 -25.90 -21.28 -1.37
N ILE A 276 -24.92 -21.98 -0.80
CA ILE A 276 -23.50 -21.56 -0.86
C ILE A 276 -22.97 -21.65 -2.30
N MET A 277 -23.40 -22.64 -3.07
CA MET A 277 -23.01 -22.77 -4.48
C MET A 277 -23.68 -21.72 -5.37
N GLU A 278 -24.96 -21.43 -5.13
CA GLU A 278 -25.74 -20.44 -5.90
C GLU A 278 -25.37 -19.00 -5.54
N ASP A 279 -25.44 -18.63 -4.26
CA ASP A 279 -25.33 -17.22 -3.82
C ASP A 279 -23.88 -16.76 -3.66
N MET A 280 -22.95 -17.68 -3.35
CA MET A 280 -21.54 -17.35 -3.09
C MET A 280 -20.59 -17.90 -4.15
N HIS A 281 -21.06 -18.78 -5.06
CA HIS A 281 -20.21 -19.48 -6.04
C HIS A 281 -19.00 -20.17 -5.40
N ARG A 282 -19.17 -20.70 -4.18
CA ARG A 282 -18.13 -21.42 -3.44
C ARG A 282 -18.45 -22.91 -3.36
N GLY A 283 -17.41 -23.73 -3.51
CA GLY A 283 -17.52 -25.17 -3.29
C GLY A 283 -17.59 -25.50 -1.80
N ALA A 284 -18.52 -26.36 -1.42
CA ALA A 284 -18.63 -26.93 -0.08
C ALA A 284 -18.33 -28.43 -0.14
N THR A 285 -17.61 -28.96 0.86
CA THR A 285 -17.40 -30.39 1.05
C THR A 285 -18.21 -30.86 2.25
N GLU A 286 -19.08 -31.84 2.05
CA GLU A 286 -19.81 -32.46 3.15
C GLU A 286 -18.94 -33.53 3.84
N ILE A 287 -18.85 -33.45 5.16
CA ILE A 287 -18.18 -34.42 6.01
C ILE A 287 -19.23 -35.05 6.92
N SER A 288 -19.41 -36.37 6.83
CA SER A 288 -20.32 -37.09 7.72
C SER A 288 -19.74 -37.17 9.14
N GLY A 289 -20.50 -36.71 10.13
CA GLY A 289 -20.15 -36.77 11.54
C GLY A 289 -21.23 -37.45 12.39
N ARG A 290 -20.88 -37.74 13.64
CA ARG A 290 -21.83 -38.19 14.67
C ARG A 290 -21.68 -37.32 15.90
N GLY A 291 -22.78 -36.79 16.43
CA GLY A 291 -22.76 -36.01 17.67
C GLY A 291 -22.25 -36.86 18.83
N ALA A 292 -21.23 -36.39 19.54
CA ALA A 292 -20.66 -37.13 20.68
C ALA A 292 -21.65 -37.24 21.86
N PHE A 293 -22.55 -36.26 22.01
CA PHE A 293 -23.55 -36.21 23.08
C PHE A 293 -24.90 -36.79 22.64
N THR A 294 -25.38 -36.43 21.45
CA THR A 294 -26.70 -36.85 20.96
C THR A 294 -26.68 -38.19 20.22
N HIS A 295 -25.50 -38.68 19.81
CA HIS A 295 -25.31 -39.86 18.95
C HIS A 295 -26.01 -39.80 17.58
N GLU A 296 -26.63 -38.68 17.24
CA GLU A 296 -27.26 -38.46 15.94
C GLU A 296 -26.21 -38.27 14.84
N LYS A 297 -26.53 -38.74 13.63
CA LYS A 297 -25.76 -38.40 12.44
C LYS A 297 -25.95 -36.91 12.15
N ARG A 298 -24.86 -36.18 12.00
CA ARG A 298 -24.86 -34.76 11.61
C ARG A 298 -23.85 -34.55 10.51
N ALA A 299 -24.22 -33.75 9.52
CA ALA A 299 -23.31 -33.35 8.47
C ALA A 299 -22.55 -32.08 8.89
N VAL A 300 -21.27 -32.03 8.52
CA VAL A 300 -20.42 -30.85 8.68
C VAL A 300 -20.04 -30.39 7.29
N LEU A 301 -20.47 -29.18 6.90
CA LEU A 301 -20.05 -28.59 5.65
C LEU A 301 -18.74 -27.85 5.87
N MET A 302 -17.73 -28.21 5.09
CA MET A 302 -16.43 -27.56 5.08
C MET A 302 -16.33 -26.65 3.85
N VAL A 303 -16.09 -25.36 4.09
CA VAL A 303 -16.05 -24.34 3.05
C VAL A 303 -14.82 -23.47 3.24
N ALA A 304 -14.00 -23.35 2.19
CA ALA A 304 -12.94 -22.37 2.17
C ALA A 304 -13.51 -21.02 1.73
N LEU A 305 -13.16 -19.95 2.43
CA LEU A 305 -13.67 -18.60 2.21
C LEU A 305 -12.56 -17.57 2.43
N THR A 306 -12.76 -16.36 1.93
CA THR A 306 -11.97 -15.19 2.31
C THR A 306 -12.63 -14.46 3.48
N ILE A 307 -11.87 -13.60 4.19
CA ILE A 307 -12.39 -12.85 5.34
C ILE A 307 -13.60 -11.97 5.00
N THR A 308 -13.68 -11.48 3.76
CA THR A 308 -14.77 -10.63 3.28
C THR A 308 -16.07 -11.39 3.01
N GLU A 309 -15.99 -12.71 2.83
CA GLU A 309 -17.14 -13.57 2.52
C GLU A 309 -17.83 -14.13 3.78
N VAL A 310 -17.15 -14.09 4.94
CA VAL A 310 -17.68 -14.60 6.22
C VAL A 310 -19.02 -13.96 6.63
N PRO A 311 -19.23 -12.63 6.50
CA PRO A 311 -20.51 -12.02 6.84
C PRO A 311 -21.66 -12.53 5.97
N GLN A 312 -21.43 -12.71 4.67
CA GLN A 312 -22.43 -13.25 3.74
C GLN A 312 -22.78 -14.70 4.11
N LEU A 313 -21.78 -15.54 4.39
CA LEU A 313 -22.02 -16.91 4.84
C LEU A 313 -22.84 -16.95 6.13
N LYS A 314 -22.51 -16.11 7.12
CA LYS A 314 -23.24 -16.08 8.40
C LYS A 314 -24.70 -15.67 8.19
N ALA A 315 -24.97 -14.69 7.33
CA ALA A 315 -26.33 -14.28 7.01
C ALA A 315 -27.12 -15.41 6.34
N LEU A 316 -26.51 -16.08 5.36
CA LEU A 316 -27.10 -17.22 4.64
C LEU A 316 -27.41 -18.39 5.59
N VAL A 317 -26.45 -18.78 6.43
CA VAL A 317 -26.65 -19.89 7.38
C VAL A 317 -27.71 -19.53 8.42
N ALA A 318 -27.76 -18.29 8.88
CA ALA A 318 -28.76 -17.83 9.84
C ALA A 318 -30.19 -17.84 9.26
N ASP A 319 -30.34 -17.57 7.96
CA ASP A 319 -31.63 -17.59 7.26
C ASP A 319 -32.14 -19.04 7.05
N VAL A 320 -31.27 -19.93 6.56
CA VAL A 320 -31.63 -21.31 6.21
C VAL A 320 -31.72 -22.23 7.44
N ALA A 321 -30.79 -22.10 8.38
CA ALA A 321 -30.66 -22.98 9.53
C ALA A 321 -30.29 -22.18 10.81
N PRO A 322 -31.26 -21.53 11.47
CA PRO A 322 -31.02 -20.74 12.68
C PRO A 322 -30.35 -21.52 13.83
N GLN A 323 -30.57 -22.83 13.91
CA GLN A 323 -29.98 -23.74 14.88
C GLN A 323 -28.58 -24.27 14.49
N ALA A 324 -28.05 -23.89 13.33
CA ALA A 324 -26.70 -24.26 12.90
C ALA A 324 -25.65 -23.39 13.63
N PHE A 325 -24.43 -23.93 13.75
CA PHE A 325 -23.31 -23.15 14.26
C PHE A 325 -22.12 -23.20 13.30
N VAL A 326 -21.42 -22.07 13.22
CA VAL A 326 -20.35 -21.82 12.25
C VAL A 326 -19.04 -21.62 12.99
N VAL A 327 -18.04 -22.45 12.68
CA VAL A 327 -16.69 -22.37 13.24
C VAL A 327 -15.74 -21.86 12.16
N VAL A 328 -15.04 -20.77 12.44
CA VAL A 328 -14.11 -20.14 11.50
C VAL A 328 -12.68 -20.40 11.96
N ILE A 329 -11.90 -21.11 11.13
CA ILE A 329 -10.52 -21.52 11.42
C ILE A 329 -9.58 -20.77 10.48
N PRO A 330 -8.59 -20.02 10.99
CA PRO A 330 -7.57 -19.41 10.14
C PRO A 330 -6.72 -20.46 9.41
N ALA A 331 -6.66 -20.40 8.08
CA ALA A 331 -5.80 -21.26 7.27
C ALA A 331 -4.50 -20.52 6.89
N LYS A 332 -3.37 -21.25 6.86
CA LYS A 332 -2.07 -20.70 6.44
C LYS A 332 -2.04 -20.39 4.94
N SER A 333 -2.66 -21.26 4.15
CA SER A 333 -2.83 -21.13 2.69
C SER A 333 -3.83 -22.19 2.18
N VAL A 334 -4.68 -21.80 1.25
CA VAL A 334 -5.66 -22.60 0.51
C VAL A 334 -5.38 -22.41 -0.98
N PHE A 335 -5.27 -23.52 -1.69
CA PHE A 335 -4.99 -23.56 -3.13
C PHE A 335 -6.16 -24.22 -3.87
N GLY A 336 -6.43 -23.78 -5.08
CA GLY A 336 -7.53 -24.28 -5.91
C GLY A 336 -8.26 -23.20 -6.68
N SER A 337 -9.24 -23.61 -7.48
CA SER A 337 -10.08 -22.70 -8.26
C SER A 337 -10.84 -21.74 -7.33
N GLY A 338 -10.75 -20.43 -7.59
CA GLY A 338 -11.28 -19.39 -6.71
C GLY A 338 -10.35 -18.99 -5.55
N PHE A 339 -9.17 -19.61 -5.43
CA PHE A 339 -8.10 -19.29 -4.49
C PHE A 339 -6.76 -19.13 -5.22
N MET A 340 -5.63 -19.37 -4.53
CA MET A 340 -4.32 -19.42 -5.20
C MET A 340 -4.26 -20.63 -6.14
N PRO A 341 -3.72 -20.52 -7.36
CA PRO A 341 -3.55 -21.67 -8.24
C PRO A 341 -2.64 -22.72 -7.59
N LEU A 342 -2.85 -23.99 -7.91
CA LEU A 342 -2.03 -25.11 -7.42
C LEU A 342 -0.61 -25.11 -8.00
N GLU A 343 -0.39 -24.40 -9.11
CA GLU A 343 0.92 -24.23 -9.74
C GLU A 343 1.54 -22.91 -9.31
N ASP A 344 2.53 -22.99 -8.42
CA ASP A 344 3.63 -22.05 -8.23
C ASP A 344 4.72 -22.84 -7.44
N GLU A 345 5.43 -23.77 -8.12
CA GLU A 345 6.83 -24.12 -7.79
C GLU A 345 7.75 -23.59 -8.88
#